data_AF-A0A7K0P6B6-F1
#
_entry.id   AF-A0A7K0P6B6-F1
#
_cell.length_a   1.000
_cell.length_b   1.000
_cell.length_c   1.000
_cell.angle_alpha   90.00
_cell.angle_beta   90.00
_cell.angle_gamma   90.00
#
_symmetry.space_group_name_H-M   'P 1'
#
loop_
_entity.id
_entity.type
_entity.pdbx_description
1 polymer ?
#
loop_
_entity_poly.entity_id
_entity_poly.type
_entity_poly.pdbx_seq_one_letter_code
_entity_poly.pdbx_strand_id
1 'polypeptide(L)'
;MSLTLWAITVVGILLLISLDFVMVSRKPHEVKFREAALWSVFYIGVAIAFGIALIVWQGSAVGTEYFAAYLVEKSLSVDNLFVFIIILAQFAVPPGLHQRVLLFGVVLALIFRAVFIAVGAAAISAFAFTFVIFGAILIWTGVQLARHRNEDPDPMDNFIIRRVRARVP
;
A
#
# COMPACT_ATOMS: atom_id res chain seq x y z
N MET A 1 11.54 -10.10 -21.04
CA MET A 1 11.52 -11.05 -19.90
C MET A 1 10.70 -12.27 -20.30
N SER A 2 11.18 -13.48 -19.99
CA SER A 2 10.48 -14.73 -20.35
C SER A 2 9.18 -14.90 -19.54
N LEU A 3 8.16 -15.53 -20.14
CA LEU A 3 6.89 -15.86 -19.48
C LEU A 3 7.11 -16.64 -18.17
N THR A 4 8.13 -17.49 -18.14
CA THR A 4 8.56 -18.28 -16.98
C THR A 4 9.02 -17.42 -15.82
N LEU A 5 9.79 -16.36 -16.06
CA LEU A 5 10.21 -15.42 -15.00
C LEU A 5 8.99 -14.77 -14.35
N TRP A 6 8.03 -14.30 -15.17
CA TRP A 6 6.80 -13.70 -14.67
C TRP A 6 5.97 -14.66 -13.82
N ALA A 7 5.84 -15.92 -14.26
CA ALA A 7 5.14 -16.96 -13.51
C ALA A 7 5.82 -17.21 -12.15
N ILE A 8 7.15 -17.29 -12.12
CA ILE A 8 7.92 -17.47 -10.88
C ILE A 8 7.70 -16.29 -9.92
N THR A 9 7.74 -15.05 -10.41
CA THR A 9 7.54 -13.86 -9.56
C THR A 9 6.12 -13.83 -8.98
N VAL A 10 5.10 -14.14 -9.78
CA VAL A 10 3.71 -14.18 -9.30
C VAL A 10 3.52 -15.26 -8.25
N VAL A 11 4.05 -16.47 -8.49
CA VAL A 11 3.99 -17.56 -7.51
C VAL A 11 4.73 -17.19 -6.23
N GLY A 12 5.91 -16.57 -6.34
CA GLY A 12 6.67 -16.09 -5.19
C GLY A 12 5.91 -15.06 -4.34
N ILE A 13 5.25 -14.09 -5.00
CA ILE A 13 4.40 -13.09 -4.32
C ILE A 13 3.22 -13.76 -3.61
N LEU A 14 2.50 -14.66 -4.29
CA LEU A 14 1.38 -15.39 -3.71
C LEU A 14 1.80 -16.23 -2.51
N LEU A 15 2.98 -16.85 -2.59
CA LEU A 15 3.53 -17.67 -1.50
C LEU A 15 3.93 -16.83 -0.29
N LEU A 16 4.59 -15.68 -0.51
CA LEU A 16 4.90 -14.72 0.55
C LEU A 16 3.64 -14.23 1.28
N ILE A 17 2.61 -13.85 0.53
CA ILE A 17 1.33 -13.41 1.10
C ILE A 17 0.66 -14.53 1.90
N SER A 18 0.70 -15.76 1.39
CA SER A 18 0.13 -16.92 2.08
C SER A 18 0.87 -17.20 3.39
N LEU A 19 2.20 -17.09 3.39
CA LEU A 19 3.02 -17.22 4.60
C LEU A 19 2.73 -16.12 5.61
N ASP A 20 2.62 -14.87 5.18
CA ASP A 20 2.23 -13.74 6.03
C ASP A 20 0.87 -14.00 6.69
N PHE A 21 -0.12 -14.48 5.93
CA PHE A 21 -1.45 -14.81 6.45
C PHE A 21 -1.40 -15.89 7.54
N VAL A 22 -0.61 -16.95 7.32
CA VAL A 22 -0.43 -18.07 8.27
C VAL A 22 0.32 -17.62 9.53
N MET A 23 1.38 -16.82 9.38
CA MET A 23 2.22 -16.36 10.49
C MET A 23 1.47 -15.38 11.39
N VAL A 24 0.71 -14.46 10.79
CA VAL A 24 -0.09 -13.47 11.52
C VAL A 24 -1.26 -14.09 12.27
N SER A 25 -1.89 -15.13 11.72
CA SER A 25 -2.97 -15.84 12.42
C SER A 25 -2.52 -16.50 13.72
N ARG A 26 -1.21 -16.63 13.98
CA ARG A 26 -0.66 -17.33 15.14
C ARG A 26 -0.25 -16.44 16.31
N LYS A 27 0.10 -15.16 16.13
CA LYS A 27 0.55 -14.30 17.25
C LYS A 27 0.18 -12.83 17.05
N PRO A 28 -0.84 -12.30 17.78
CA PRO A 28 -0.98 -10.86 17.95
C PRO A 28 0.12 -10.38 18.89
N HIS A 29 1.07 -9.61 18.39
CA HIS A 29 2.03 -8.89 19.24
C HIS A 29 1.79 -7.40 19.05
N GLU A 30 1.34 -6.75 20.11
CA GLU A 30 1.30 -5.30 20.16
C GLU A 30 2.73 -4.78 20.32
N VAL A 31 3.35 -4.42 19.19
CA VAL A 31 4.62 -3.71 19.22
C VAL A 31 4.35 -2.29 19.69
N LYS A 32 4.92 -1.89 20.83
CA LYS A 32 4.77 -0.52 21.34
C LYS A 32 5.38 0.47 20.33
N PHE A 33 4.71 1.59 20.09
CA PHE A 33 5.12 2.61 19.10
C PHE A 33 6.59 3.03 19.23
N ARG A 34 7.09 3.18 20.47
CA ARG A 34 8.50 3.55 20.75
C ARG A 34 9.49 2.48 20.30
N GLU A 35 9.13 1.21 20.45
CA GLU A 35 9.97 0.09 20.05
C GLU A 35 9.97 -0.05 18.52
N ALA A 36 8.81 0.07 17.88
CA ALA A 36 8.70 0.08 16.42
C ALA A 36 9.48 1.24 15.78
N ALA A 37 9.40 2.44 16.36
CA ALA A 37 10.15 3.60 15.89
C ALA A 37 11.67 3.40 16.02
N LEU A 38 12.13 2.85 17.15
CA LEU A 38 13.55 2.57 17.37
C LEU A 38 14.08 1.53 16.38
N TRP A 39 13.34 0.44 16.17
CA TRP A 39 13.68 -0.57 15.17
C TRP A 39 13.72 0.01 13.76
N SER A 40 12.76 0.88 13.41
CA SER A 40 12.76 1.56 12.11
C SER A 40 14.00 2.41 11.90
N VAL A 41 14.35 3.26 12.87
CA VAL A 41 15.56 4.09 12.82
C VAL A 41 16.82 3.23 12.73
N PHE A 42 16.90 2.13 13.49
CA PHE A 42 18.01 1.20 13.43
C PHE A 42 18.18 0.61 12.02
N TYR A 43 17.12 0.07 11.42
CA TYR A 43 17.19 -0.50 10.06
C TYR A 43 17.49 0.54 8.99
N ILE A 44 16.96 1.76 9.11
CA ILE A 44 17.29 2.87 8.21
C ILE A 44 18.77 3.22 8.35
N GLY A 45 19.29 3.28 9.58
CA GLY A 45 20.71 3.55 9.85
C GLY A 45 21.62 2.49 9.25
N VAL A 46 21.28 1.21 9.39
CA VAL A 46 22.02 0.10 8.77
C VAL A 46 21.99 0.21 7.24
N ALA A 47 20.83 0.50 6.65
CA ALA A 47 20.70 0.66 5.20
C ALA A 47 21.53 1.84 4.66
N ILE A 48 21.57 2.96 5.38
CA ILE A 48 22.39 4.13 5.04
C ILE A 48 23.88 3.80 5.17
N ALA A 49 24.29 3.17 6.29
CA ALA A 49 25.68 2.78 6.51
C ALA A 49 26.17 1.84 5.40
N PHE A 50 25.33 0.89 4.97
CA PHE A 50 25.63 0.00 3.85
C PHE A 50 25.75 0.76 2.53
N GLY A 51 24.85 1.71 2.25
CA GLY A 51 24.93 2.56 1.06
C GLY A 51 26.18 3.43 1.03
N ILE A 52 26.61 3.98 2.17
CA ILE A 52 27.87 4.73 2.29
C ILE A 52 29.06 3.79 2.06
N ALA A 53 29.05 2.59 2.64
CA ALA A 53 30.10 1.59 2.41
C ALA A 53 30.21 1.22 0.91
N LEU A 54 29.07 1.10 0.21
CA LEU A 54 29.04 0.88 -1.24
C LEU A 54 29.65 2.04 -2.02
N ILE A 55 29.37 3.29 -1.64
CA ILE A 55 30.00 4.47 -2.28
C ILE A 55 31.53 4.41 -2.13
N VAL A 56 32.01 4.06 -0.94
CA VAL A 56 33.45 4.00 -0.64
C VAL A 56 34.15 2.85 -1.38
N TRP A 57 33.50 1.68 -1.52
CA TRP A 57 34.13 0.49 -2.13
C TRP A 57 33.91 0.36 -3.64
N GLN A 58 32.73 0.70 -4.13
CA GLN A 58 32.31 0.49 -5.53
C GLN A 58 32.13 1.80 -6.31
N GLY A 59 32.33 2.94 -5.66
CA GLY A 59 32.20 4.26 -6.26
C GLY A 59 30.79 4.84 -6.19
N SER A 60 30.67 6.13 -6.55
CA SER A 60 29.45 6.91 -6.39
C SER A 60 28.28 6.43 -7.25
N ALA A 61 28.53 5.82 -8.41
CA ALA A 61 27.47 5.33 -9.31
C ALA A 61 26.64 4.22 -8.64
N VAL A 62 27.30 3.17 -8.15
CA VAL A 62 26.63 2.02 -7.50
C VAL A 62 25.93 2.44 -6.21
N GLY A 63 26.55 3.33 -5.43
CA GLY A 63 25.91 3.86 -4.23
C GLY A 63 24.67 4.71 -4.53
N THR A 64 24.69 5.50 -5.59
CA THR A 64 23.53 6.30 -6.02
C THR A 64 22.40 5.41 -6.49
N GLU A 65 22.69 4.35 -7.25
CA GLU A 65 21.70 3.34 -7.66
C GLU A 65 21.08 2.62 -6.45
N TYR A 66 21.89 2.24 -5.46
CA TYR A 66 21.42 1.64 -4.23
C TYR A 66 20.49 2.59 -3.46
N PHE A 67 20.89 3.84 -3.25
CA PHE A 67 20.06 4.82 -2.54
C PHE A 67 18.77 5.15 -3.31
N ALA A 68 18.83 5.22 -4.64
CA ALA A 68 17.66 5.42 -5.47
C ALA A 68 16.68 4.25 -5.34
N ALA A 69 17.16 3.01 -5.44
CA ALA A 69 16.34 1.81 -5.26
C ALA A 69 15.75 1.76 -3.84
N TYR A 70 16.58 1.99 -2.81
CA TYR A 70 16.15 2.01 -1.42
C TYR A 70 15.06 3.06 -1.15
N LEU A 71 15.22 4.28 -1.65
CA LEU A 71 14.23 5.35 -1.48
C LEU A 71 12.92 5.04 -2.20
N VAL A 72 12.98 4.49 -3.42
CA VAL A 72 11.79 4.07 -4.17
C VAL A 72 11.03 2.97 -3.43
N GLU A 73 11.74 1.94 -2.96
CA GLU A 73 11.13 0.84 -2.19
C GLU A 73 10.51 1.32 -0.88
N LYS A 74 11.20 2.21 -0.15
CA LYS A 74 10.68 2.79 1.09
C LYS A 74 9.49 3.71 0.84
N SER A 75 9.52 4.54 -0.19
CA SER A 75 8.40 5.41 -0.54
C SER A 75 7.16 4.61 -0.90
N LEU A 76 7.29 3.55 -1.71
CA LEU A 76 6.18 2.65 -2.05
C LEU A 76 5.58 1.95 -0.82
N SER A 77 6.41 1.59 0.15
CA SER A 77 5.94 0.94 1.38
C SER A 77 5.21 1.91 2.31
N VAL A 78 5.72 3.14 2.43
CA VAL A 78 5.14 4.21 3.29
C VAL A 78 3.83 4.75 2.72
N ASP A 79 3.73 4.91 1.39
CA ASP A 79 2.52 5.35 0.71
C ASP A 79 1.33 4.41 1.00
N ASN A 80 1.57 3.11 0.89
CA ASN A 80 0.58 2.09 1.24
C ASN A 80 0.19 2.14 2.73
N LEU A 81 1.17 2.27 3.65
CA LEU A 81 0.89 2.36 5.08
C LEU A 81 0.03 3.58 5.43
N PHE A 82 0.28 4.73 4.79
CA PHE A 82 -0.43 5.98 5.05
C PHE A 82 -1.93 5.85 4.75
N VAL A 83 -2.27 5.31 3.58
CA VAL A 83 -3.67 5.06 3.19
C VAL A 83 -4.35 4.14 4.21
N PHE A 84 -3.67 3.08 4.65
CA PHE A 84 -4.25 2.18 5.65
C PHE A 84 -4.48 2.84 7.00
N ILE A 85 -3.55 3.67 7.49
CA ILE A 85 -3.71 4.38 8.77
C ILE A 85 -4.91 5.33 8.71
N ILE A 86 -5.11 6.06 7.61
CA ILE A 86 -6.28 6.95 7.44
C ILE A 86 -7.58 6.15 7.47
N ILE A 87 -7.65 5.04 6.72
CA ILE A 87 -8.84 4.19 6.66
C ILE A 87 -9.15 3.62 8.05
N LEU A 88 -8.15 3.07 8.76
CA LEU A 88 -8.34 2.52 10.11
C LEU A 88 -8.79 3.58 11.11
N ALA A 89 -8.27 4.80 11.01
CA ALA A 89 -8.67 5.92 11.85
C ALA A 89 -10.12 6.37 11.55
N GLN A 90 -10.50 6.46 10.28
CA GLN A 90 -11.86 6.83 9.86
C GLN A 90 -12.91 5.82 10.33
N PHE A 91 -12.57 4.53 10.37
CA PHE A 91 -13.47 3.48 10.87
C PHE A 91 -13.31 3.20 12.38
N ALA A 92 -12.51 3.98 13.11
CA ALA A 92 -12.25 3.83 14.54
C ALA A 92 -11.94 2.38 14.96
N VAL A 93 -11.14 1.68 14.15
CA VAL A 93 -10.87 0.24 14.36
C VAL A 93 -10.08 0.04 15.66
N PRO A 94 -10.49 -0.88 16.56
CA PRO A 94 -9.74 -1.18 17.78
C PRO A 94 -8.32 -1.72 17.47
N PRO A 95 -7.30 -1.38 18.28
CA PRO A 95 -5.90 -1.76 18.03
C PRO A 95 -5.66 -3.26 17.93
N GLY A 96 -6.39 -4.08 18.70
CA GLY A 96 -6.31 -5.54 18.63
C GLY A 96 -6.79 -6.15 17.29
N LEU A 97 -7.45 -5.36 16.44
CA LEU A 97 -7.93 -5.79 15.11
C LEU A 97 -7.14 -5.17 13.95
N HIS A 98 -6.27 -4.18 14.19
CA HIS A 98 -5.52 -3.49 13.13
C HIS A 98 -4.77 -4.47 12.23
N GLN A 99 -4.04 -5.42 12.81
CA GLN A 99 -3.23 -6.38 12.04
C GLN A 99 -4.09 -7.26 11.12
N ARG A 100 -5.30 -7.65 11.55
CA ARG A 100 -6.23 -8.44 10.71
C ARG A 100 -6.81 -7.58 9.60
N VAL A 101 -7.25 -6.37 9.90
CA VAL A 101 -7.81 -5.45 8.90
C VAL A 101 -6.74 -5.04 7.87
N LEU A 102 -5.50 -4.82 8.31
CA LEU A 102 -4.35 -4.54 7.44
C LEU A 102 -4.10 -5.68 6.46
N LEU A 103 -4.14 -6.94 6.91
CA LEU A 103 -3.96 -8.08 6.00
C LEU A 103 -5.03 -8.14 4.90
N PHE A 104 -6.30 -8.02 5.27
CA PHE A 104 -7.38 -7.97 4.28
C PHE A 104 -7.23 -6.76 3.35
N GLY A 105 -6.81 -5.61 3.90
CA GLY A 105 -6.49 -4.40 3.13
C GLY A 105 -5.37 -4.61 2.12
N VAL A 106 -4.27 -5.25 2.50
CA VAL A 106 -3.13 -5.55 1.60
C VAL A 106 -3.54 -6.50 0.49
N VAL A 107 -4.30 -7.56 0.80
CA VAL A 107 -4.80 -8.49 -0.22
C VAL A 107 -5.71 -7.76 -1.20
N LEU A 108 -6.64 -6.96 -0.70
CA LEU A 108 -7.56 -6.19 -1.53
C LEU A 108 -6.82 -5.13 -2.38
N ALA A 109 -5.84 -4.44 -1.80
CA ALA A 109 -5.02 -3.46 -2.50
C ALA A 109 -4.20 -4.11 -3.63
N LEU A 110 -3.63 -5.30 -3.41
CA LEU A 110 -2.92 -6.04 -4.45
C LEU A 110 -3.86 -6.45 -5.59
N ILE A 111 -5.07 -6.91 -5.27
CA ILE A 111 -6.09 -7.26 -6.27
C ILE A 111 -6.45 -6.02 -7.10
N PHE A 112 -6.80 -4.90 -6.46
CA PHE A 112 -7.10 -3.66 -7.16
C PHE A 112 -5.93 -3.17 -8.00
N ARG A 113 -4.71 -3.30 -7.49
CA ARG A 113 -3.49 -2.98 -8.25
C ARG A 113 -3.37 -3.84 -9.49
N ALA A 114 -3.58 -5.16 -9.40
CA ALA A 114 -3.54 -6.05 -10.56
C ALA A 114 -4.63 -5.71 -11.58
N VAL A 115 -5.86 -5.42 -11.12
CA VAL A 115 -6.98 -5.00 -11.99
C VAL A 115 -6.65 -3.68 -12.69
N PHE A 116 -6.21 -2.65 -11.97
CA PHE A 116 -5.86 -1.36 -12.57
C PHE A 116 -4.68 -1.46 -13.52
N ILE A 117 -3.69 -2.32 -13.26
CA ILE A 117 -2.59 -2.58 -14.19
C ILE A 117 -3.11 -3.28 -15.46
N ALA A 118 -3.95 -4.31 -15.33
CA ALA A 118 -4.49 -5.04 -16.47
C ALA A 118 -5.40 -4.17 -17.35
N VAL A 119 -6.33 -3.45 -16.71
CA VAL A 119 -7.21 -2.48 -17.37
C VAL A 119 -6.41 -1.34 -17.96
N GLY A 120 -5.44 -0.79 -17.23
CA GLY A 120 -4.55 0.27 -17.70
C GLY A 120 -3.71 -0.16 -18.90
N ALA A 121 -3.15 -1.37 -18.88
CA ALA A 121 -2.40 -1.93 -20.00
C ALA A 121 -3.27 -2.08 -21.26
N ALA A 122 -4.49 -2.61 -21.11
CA ALA A 122 -5.45 -2.69 -22.21
C ALA A 122 -5.87 -1.30 -22.72
N ALA A 123 -6.09 -0.35 -21.81
CA ALA A 123 -6.52 1.00 -22.13
C ALA A 123 -5.43 1.86 -22.80
N ILE A 124 -4.16 1.66 -22.43
CA ILE A 124 -2.99 2.29 -23.06
C ILE A 124 -2.81 1.77 -24.49
N SER A 125 -3.09 0.48 -24.73
CA SER A 125 -3.03 -0.10 -26.09
C SER A 125 -4.09 0.47 -27.04
N ALA A 126 -5.18 1.03 -26.49
CA ALA A 126 -6.28 1.57 -27.27
C ALA A 126 -6.06 3.04 -27.69
N PHE A 127 -5.56 3.94 -26.82
CA PHE A 127 -5.22 5.33 -27.16
C PHE A 127 -4.37 6.00 -26.05
N ALA A 128 -3.32 6.73 -26.42
CA ALA A 128 -2.49 7.50 -25.49
C ALA A 128 -3.26 8.58 -24.69
N PHE A 129 -4.43 9.01 -25.20
CA PHE A 129 -5.32 9.96 -24.54
C PHE A 129 -5.88 9.43 -23.20
N THR A 130 -5.91 8.11 -22.99
CA THR A 130 -6.35 7.50 -21.73
C THR A 130 -5.47 7.92 -20.54
N PHE A 131 -4.18 8.20 -20.76
CA PHE A 131 -3.28 8.66 -19.69
C PHE A 131 -3.72 10.02 -19.12
N VAL A 132 -4.16 10.94 -19.98
CA VAL A 132 -4.66 12.26 -19.59
C VAL A 132 -5.96 12.14 -18.80
N ILE A 133 -6.88 11.27 -19.24
CA ILE A 133 -8.14 11.01 -18.55
C ILE A 133 -7.88 10.42 -17.17
N PHE A 134 -7.03 9.39 -17.07
CA PHE A 134 -6.75 8.73 -15.80
C PHE A 134 -6.03 9.67 -14.82
N GLY A 135 -5.08 10.47 -15.34
CA GLY A 135 -4.42 11.53 -14.56
C GLY A 135 -5.42 12.60 -14.08
N ALA A 136 -6.36 13.02 -14.92
CA ALA A 136 -7.40 13.98 -14.54
C ALA A 136 -8.34 13.41 -13.46
N ILE A 137 -8.75 12.14 -13.59
CA ILE A 137 -9.56 11.44 -12.58
C ILE A 137 -8.79 11.38 -11.25
N LEU A 138 -7.51 10.99 -11.26
CA LEU A 138 -6.68 10.89 -10.06
C LEU A 138 -6.52 12.24 -9.36
N ILE A 139 -6.25 13.31 -10.11
CA ILE A 139 -6.20 14.69 -9.58
C ILE A 139 -7.54 15.07 -8.96
N TRP A 140 -8.64 14.81 -9.65
CA TRP A 140 -9.98 15.10 -9.13
C TRP A 140 -10.28 14.34 -7.83
N THR A 141 -10.02 13.03 -7.77
CA THR A 141 -10.19 12.25 -6.54
C THR A 141 -9.27 12.71 -5.41
N GLY A 142 -8.03 13.11 -5.72
CA GLY A 142 -7.10 13.65 -4.72
C GLY A 142 -7.61 14.96 -4.12
N VAL A 143 -8.15 15.87 -4.97
CA VAL A 143 -8.78 17.12 -4.52
C VAL A 143 -10.05 16.85 -3.71
N GLN A 144 -10.88 15.89 -4.13
CA GLN A 144 -12.09 15.49 -3.41
C GLN A 144 -11.73 14.98 -2.01
N LEU A 145 -10.75 14.08 -1.90
CA LEU A 145 -10.30 13.50 -0.63
C LEU A 145 -9.65 14.55 0.29
N ALA A 146 -8.91 15.51 -0.27
CA ALA A 146 -8.36 16.63 0.49
C ALA A 146 -9.45 17.57 1.03
N ARG A 147 -10.54 17.78 0.27
CA ARG A 147 -11.69 18.61 0.68
C ARG A 147 -12.54 17.97 1.78
N HIS A 148 -12.75 16.65 1.74
CA HIS A 148 -13.62 15.96 2.71
C HIS A 148 -12.86 15.44 3.95
N ARG A 149 -11.61 15.88 4.17
CA ARG A 149 -10.79 15.42 5.30
C ARG A 149 -11.25 15.95 6.67
N ASN A 150 -12.18 16.92 6.70
CA ASN A 150 -12.68 17.60 7.90
C ASN A 150 -14.20 17.44 8.11
N GLU A 151 -14.88 16.61 7.32
CA GLU A 151 -16.28 16.27 7.58
C GLU A 151 -16.29 14.94 8.35
N ASP A 152 -16.65 14.99 9.62
CA ASP A 152 -17.00 13.79 10.37
C ASP A 152 -18.00 12.98 9.53
N PRO A 153 -17.72 11.69 9.25
CA PRO A 153 -18.61 10.88 8.43
C PRO A 153 -19.89 10.68 9.21
N ASP A 154 -20.90 11.50 8.94
CA ASP A 154 -22.25 11.25 9.42
C ASP A 154 -22.70 9.93 8.79
N PRO A 155 -22.81 8.82 9.55
CA PRO A 155 -23.08 7.49 8.98
C PRO A 155 -24.47 7.37 8.35
N MET A 156 -25.23 8.48 8.35
CA MET A 156 -26.65 8.55 8.05
C MET A 156 -26.99 8.89 6.59
N ASP A 157 -26.01 9.11 5.70
CA ASP A 157 -26.27 9.44 4.29
C ASP A 157 -25.89 8.33 3.28
N ASN A 158 -25.65 7.11 3.79
CA ASN A 158 -25.31 6.00 2.93
C ASN A 158 -26.57 5.46 2.22
N PHE A 159 -26.62 5.60 0.88
CA PHE A 159 -27.69 5.09 -0.01
C PHE A 159 -28.07 3.61 0.27
N ILE A 160 -27.09 2.85 0.77
CA ILE A 160 -27.23 1.44 1.16
C ILE A 160 -28.17 1.28 2.38
N ILE A 161 -28.12 2.17 3.37
CA ILE A 161 -28.97 2.12 4.58
C ILE A 161 -30.43 2.48 4.22
N ARG A 162 -30.62 3.42 3.28
CA ARG A 162 -31.95 3.84 2.79
C ARG A 162 -32.68 2.71 2.04
N ARG A 163 -31.94 1.88 1.29
CA ARG A 163 -32.47 0.68 0.60
C ARG A 163 -32.80 -0.46 1.55
N VAL A 164 -32.03 -0.63 2.63
CA VAL A 164 -32.25 -1.71 3.62
C VAL A 164 -33.42 -1.39 4.55
N ARG A 165 -33.57 -0.13 4.99
CA ARG A 165 -34.72 0.29 5.82
C ARG A 165 -36.07 0.22 5.08
N ALA A 166 -36.06 0.32 3.75
CA ALA A 166 -37.27 0.19 2.94
C ALA A 166 -37.76 -1.27 2.76
N ARG A 167 -36.99 -2.25 3.25
CA ARG A 167 -37.28 -3.69 3.03
C ARG A 167 -37.29 -4.52 4.32
N VAL A 168 -37.13 -3.88 5.47
CA VAL A 168 -37.32 -4.50 6.79
C VAL A 168 -38.39 -3.69 7.51
N PRO A 169 -39.52 -4.30 7.91
CA PRO A 169 -40.53 -3.62 8.72
C PRO A 169 -39.98 -3.22 10.09
#